data_AF-A0A2R6K087-F1
#
_entry.id   AF-A0A2R6K087-F1
#
_cell.length_a   1.000
_cell.length_b   1.000
_cell.length_c   1.000
_cell.angle_alpha   90.00
_cell.angle_beta   90.00
_cell.angle_gamma   90.00
#
_symmetry.space_group_name_H-M   'P 1'
#
loop_
_entity.id
_entity.type
_entity.pdbx_description
1 polymer ?
#
loop_
_entity_poly.entity_id
_entity_poly.type
_entity_poly.pdbx_seq_one_letter_code
_entity_poly.pdbx_strand_id
1 'polypeptide(L)'
;AVITGNEESTMDVFRKRVEVGAESGPYYPKRPDGILKRSIRGMLPYKSTDGREAFENVRVYVDNPYDRGEVLDGTSLDRLSNIKFTTLGDISEQLGANVTW
;
A
#
# COMPACT_ATOMS: atom_id res chain seq x y z
N ALA A 1 1.87 7.86 -0.40
CA ALA A 1 1.29 7.39 0.89
C ALA A 1 2.42 7.08 1.86
N VAL A 2 2.17 7.16 3.17
CA VAL A 2 3.18 7.00 4.24
C VAL A 2 2.73 5.97 5.27
N ILE A 3 3.68 5.30 5.91
CA ILE A 3 3.49 4.41 7.05
C ILE A 3 4.39 4.91 8.18
N THR A 4 3.83 5.21 9.34
CA THR A 4 4.59 5.62 10.52
C THR A 4 5.23 4.42 11.21
N GLY A 5 6.43 4.59 11.75
CA GLY A 5 7.14 3.55 12.49
C GLY A 5 8.63 3.52 12.19
N ASN A 6 9.33 2.58 12.82
CA ASN A 6 10.71 2.28 12.47
C ASN A 6 10.75 1.67 11.05
N GLU A 7 11.65 2.17 10.22
CA GLU A 7 11.77 1.75 8.81
C GLU A 7 12.08 0.27 8.67
N GLU A 8 13.08 -0.24 9.40
CA GLU A 8 13.51 -1.64 9.32
C GLU A 8 12.38 -2.58 9.75
N SER A 9 11.72 -2.29 10.88
CA SER A 9 10.56 -3.07 11.34
C SER A 9 9.40 -3.03 10.34
N THR A 10 9.14 -1.88 9.74
CA THR A 10 8.12 -1.73 8.70
C THR A 10 8.48 -2.59 7.49
N MET A 11 9.73 -2.52 7.05
CA MET A 11 10.22 -3.21 5.89
C MET A 11 10.23 -4.74 6.08
N ASP A 12 10.60 -5.23 7.25
CA ASP A 12 10.59 -6.68 7.55
C ASP A 12 9.20 -7.30 7.39
N VAL A 13 8.15 -6.57 7.76
CA VAL A 13 6.77 -7.01 7.53
C VAL A 13 6.49 -7.20 6.04
N PHE A 14 6.93 -6.28 5.19
CA PHE A 14 6.70 -6.37 3.74
C PHE A 14 7.60 -7.40 3.08
N ARG A 15 8.88 -7.51 3.48
CA ARG A 15 9.80 -8.57 3.01
C ARG A 15 9.21 -9.94 3.31
N LYS A 16 8.73 -10.15 4.54
CA LYS A 16 8.16 -11.45 4.93
C LYS A 16 6.92 -11.79 4.12
N ARG A 17 6.05 -10.81 3.85
CA ARG A 17 4.85 -11.03 3.02
C ARG A 17 5.18 -11.45 1.59
N VAL A 18 6.27 -10.95 1.02
CA VAL A 18 6.75 -11.36 -0.30
C VAL A 18 7.41 -12.73 -0.26
N GLU A 19 8.24 -13.00 0.76
CA GLU A 19 8.95 -14.27 0.96
C GLU A 19 8.02 -15.48 1.14
N VAL A 20 6.87 -15.29 1.80
CA VAL A 20 5.88 -16.36 2.03
C VAL A 20 5.23 -16.86 0.73
N GLY A 21 5.38 -16.15 -0.39
CA GLY A 21 4.87 -16.57 -1.69
C GLY A 21 5.57 -17.86 -2.18
N ALA A 22 4.82 -18.95 -2.29
CA ALA A 22 5.21 -20.20 -2.98
C ALA A 22 4.61 -20.26 -4.40
N GLU A 23 4.93 -21.29 -5.20
CA GLU A 23 4.34 -21.49 -6.55
C GLU A 23 2.80 -21.49 -6.55
N SER A 24 2.17 -22.01 -5.49
CA SER A 24 0.72 -21.93 -5.24
C SER A 24 0.34 -20.95 -4.11
N GLY A 25 1.34 -20.27 -3.54
CA GLY A 25 1.21 -19.46 -2.33
C GLY A 25 0.66 -18.06 -2.59
N PRO A 26 0.36 -17.31 -1.53
CA PRO A 26 -0.27 -16.01 -1.65
C PRO A 26 0.66 -15.03 -2.38
N TYR A 27 0.22 -14.54 -3.54
CA TYR A 27 0.91 -13.45 -4.22
C TYR A 27 0.76 -12.14 -3.43
N TYR A 28 1.89 -11.52 -3.06
CA TYR A 28 1.93 -10.18 -2.48
C TYR A 28 2.48 -9.16 -3.49
N PRO A 29 1.77 -8.04 -3.73
CA PRO A 29 2.19 -7.04 -4.70
C PRO A 29 3.42 -6.27 -4.20
N LYS A 30 4.32 -5.91 -5.13
CA LYS A 30 5.51 -5.11 -4.83
C LYS A 30 5.34 -3.62 -5.16
N ARG A 31 4.49 -3.28 -6.14
CA ARG A 31 4.23 -1.89 -6.54
C ARG A 31 3.37 -1.14 -5.49
N PRO A 32 3.52 0.19 -5.35
CA PRO A 32 2.90 0.94 -4.25
C PRO A 32 1.37 0.99 -4.37
N ASP A 33 0.85 1.13 -5.59
CA ASP A 33 -0.57 1.05 -5.91
C ASP A 33 -1.18 -0.30 -5.49
N GLY A 34 -0.50 -1.40 -5.83
CA GLY A 34 -0.90 -2.76 -5.46
C GLY A 34 -0.86 -3.00 -3.96
N ILE A 35 0.18 -2.50 -3.26
CA ILE A 35 0.28 -2.59 -1.80
C ILE A 35 -0.90 -1.89 -1.14
N LEU A 36 -1.19 -0.64 -1.53
CA LEU A 36 -2.31 0.11 -0.96
C LEU A 36 -3.64 -0.55 -1.28
N LYS A 37 -3.83 -1.01 -2.52
CA LYS A 37 -5.03 -1.75 -2.94
C LYS A 37 -5.20 -3.04 -2.14
N ARG A 38 -4.11 -3.75 -1.82
CA ARG A 38 -4.13 -4.95 -0.96
C ARG A 38 -4.51 -4.62 0.48
N SER A 39 -4.04 -3.50 1.02
CA SER A 39 -4.42 -3.01 2.35
C SER A 39 -5.92 -2.71 2.42
N ILE A 40 -6.47 -2.01 1.43
CA ILE A 40 -7.92 -1.73 1.34
C ILE A 40 -8.73 -3.02 1.27
N ARG A 41 -8.29 -4.00 0.47
CA ARG A 41 -8.94 -5.31 0.40
C ARG A 41 -9.07 -6.00 1.76
N GLY A 42 -8.06 -5.86 2.63
CA GLY A 42 -8.05 -6.46 3.96
C GLY A 42 -9.05 -5.81 4.94
N MET A 43 -9.56 -4.62 4.61
CA MET A 43 -10.56 -3.90 5.41
C MET A 43 -11.99 -4.17 4.93
N LEU A 44 -12.18 -4.99 3.89
CA LEU A 44 -13.48 -5.32 3.31
C LEU A 44 -13.72 -6.82 3.35
N PRO A 45 -14.99 -7.28 3.47
CA PRO A 45 -15.35 -8.68 3.28
C PRO A 45 -15.30 -9.07 1.80
N TYR A 46 -14.15 -8.95 1.14
CA TYR A 46 -13.99 -9.01 -0.33
C TYR A 46 -14.41 -10.35 -0.99
N LYS A 47 -14.73 -11.36 -0.19
CA LYS A 47 -15.24 -12.67 -0.65
C LYS A 47 -16.77 -12.72 -0.71
N SER A 48 -17.49 -11.81 -0.06
CA SER A 48 -18.93 -11.65 -0.27
C SER A 48 -19.19 -10.88 -1.56
N THR A 49 -20.39 -11.00 -2.12
CA THR A 49 -20.82 -10.25 -3.31
C THR A 49 -20.66 -8.75 -3.07
N ASP A 50 -21.29 -8.22 -2.01
CA ASP A 50 -21.28 -6.78 -1.70
C ASP A 50 -19.86 -6.26 -1.42
N GLY A 51 -19.05 -7.03 -0.68
CA GLY A 51 -17.68 -6.64 -0.37
C GLY A 51 -16.78 -6.66 -1.59
N ARG A 52 -17.04 -7.58 -2.52
CA ARG A 52 -16.35 -7.64 -3.81
C ARG A 52 -16.72 -6.46 -4.69
N GLU A 53 -18.00 -6.14 -4.81
CA GLU A 53 -18.48 -4.98 -5.58
C GLU A 53 -17.90 -3.67 -5.04
N ALA A 54 -17.95 -3.47 -3.71
CA ALA A 54 -17.33 -2.32 -3.06
C ALA A 54 -15.83 -2.23 -3.35
N PHE A 55 -15.12 -3.37 -3.32
CA PHE A 55 -13.70 -3.40 -3.62
C PHE A 55 -13.39 -3.10 -5.09
N GLU A 56 -14.19 -3.61 -6.04
CA GLU A 56 -14.01 -3.37 -7.48
C GLU A 56 -14.20 -1.90 -7.86
N ASN A 57 -15.06 -1.18 -7.12
CA ASN A 57 -15.28 0.27 -7.31
C ASN A 57 -14.12 1.15 -6.85
N VAL A 58 -13.20 0.64 -6.04
CA VAL A 58 -12.03 1.40 -5.59
C VAL A 58 -10.87 1.22 -6.57
N ARG A 59 -10.23 2.30 -7.03
CA ARG A 59 -8.98 2.23 -7.81
C ARG A 59 -7.90 3.04 -7.12
N VAL A 60 -6.68 2.53 -7.17
CA VAL A 60 -5.48 3.20 -6.66
C VAL A 60 -4.58 3.45 -7.86
N TYR A 61 -4.09 4.67 -7.96
CA TYR A 61 -3.18 5.10 -9.00
C TYR A 61 -1.85 5.49 -8.38
N VAL A 62 -0.77 5.32 -9.15
CA VAL A 62 0.49 5.97 -8.83
C VAL A 62 0.42 7.36 -9.45
N ASP A 63 0.68 8.38 -8.64
CA ASP A 63 0.42 9.78 -8.96
C ASP A 63 -1.08 10.10 -9.20
N ASN A 64 -1.39 11.32 -9.64
CA ASN A 64 -2.74 11.80 -9.89
C ASN A 64 -3.07 11.91 -11.38
N PRO A 65 -3.88 11.00 -11.95
CA PRO A 65 -4.29 11.08 -13.35
C PRO A 65 -5.47 12.04 -13.64
N TYR A 66 -6.03 12.73 -12.64
CA TYR A 66 -7.29 13.48 -12.77
C TYR A 66 -7.24 14.95 -12.32
N ASP A 67 -6.04 15.51 -12.09
CA ASP A 67 -5.77 16.90 -11.67
C ASP A 67 -6.59 17.40 -10.46
N ARG A 68 -7.19 16.47 -9.71
CA ARG A 68 -8.05 16.75 -8.54
C ARG A 68 -7.81 15.70 -7.47
N GLY A 69 -7.87 16.11 -6.22
CA GLY A 69 -7.73 15.25 -5.05
C GLY A 69 -7.97 16.03 -3.78
N GLU A 70 -8.53 15.37 -2.77
CA GLU A 70 -8.76 15.92 -1.45
C GLU A 70 -8.00 15.13 -0.40
N VAL A 71 -7.54 15.81 0.65
CA VAL A 71 -6.91 15.15 1.80
C VAL A 71 -8.02 14.88 2.82
N LEU A 72 -8.19 13.61 3.18
CA LEU A 72 -9.18 13.21 4.19
C LEU A 72 -8.72 13.65 5.58
N ASP A 73 -9.67 14.12 6.39
CA ASP A 73 -9.41 14.54 7.76
C ASP A 73 -8.75 13.43 8.59
N GLY A 74 -7.75 13.81 9.39
CA GLY A 74 -7.00 12.88 10.24
C GLY A 74 -6.02 11.94 9.52
N THR A 75 -5.87 12.03 8.19
CA THR A 75 -4.94 11.18 7.42
C THR A 75 -3.62 11.87 7.07
N SER A 76 -3.55 13.19 7.22
CA SER A 76 -2.32 13.96 6.97
C SER A 76 -1.30 13.72 8.07
N LEU A 77 -0.03 13.52 7.68
CA LEU A 77 1.09 13.39 8.59
C LEU A 77 1.91 14.68 8.59
N ASP A 78 2.08 15.28 9.77
CA ASP A 78 3.03 16.37 9.95
C ASP A 78 4.47 15.82 10.00
N ARG A 79 5.24 16.14 8.95
CA ARG A 79 6.65 15.73 8.80
C ARG A 79 7.58 16.46 9.77
N LEU A 80 7.20 17.63 10.28
CA LEU A 80 8.00 18.37 11.26
C LEU A 80 7.97 17.68 12.62
N SER A 81 6.85 17.05 12.95
CA SER A 81 6.62 16.38 14.23
C SER A 81 6.96 14.88 14.21
N ASN A 82 7.08 14.26 13.04
CA ASN A 82 7.35 12.82 12.90
C ASN A 82 8.51 12.54 11.94
N ILE A 83 9.64 12.11 12.48
CA ILE A 83 10.82 11.71 11.69
C ILE A 83 10.82 10.22 11.32
N LYS A 84 9.98 9.40 11.97
CA LYS A 84 9.95 7.95 11.81
C LYS A 84 8.75 7.54 10.94
N PHE A 85 8.95 7.57 9.63
CA PHE A 85 7.99 7.07 8.65
C PHE A 85 8.72 6.54 7.42
N THR A 86 8.02 5.72 6.64
CA THR A 86 8.50 5.19 5.37
C THR A 86 7.44 5.42 4.31
N THR A 87 7.82 5.76 3.08
CA THR A 87 6.86 5.91 1.99
C THR A 87 6.59 4.55 1.33
N LEU A 88 5.41 4.41 0.70
CA LEU A 88 5.15 3.20 -0.11
C LEU A 88 6.10 3.08 -1.30
N GLY A 89 6.63 4.20 -1.82
CA GLY A 89 7.63 4.20 -2.89
C GLY A 89 8.91 3.51 -2.43
N ASP A 90 9.45 3.94 -1.27
CA ASP A 90 10.67 3.36 -0.68
C ASP A 90 10.50 1.86 -0.42
N ILE A 91 9.35 1.46 0.15
CA ILE A 91 9.03 0.04 0.37
C ILE A 91 9.04 -0.72 -0.97
N SER A 92 8.38 -0.17 -1.99
CA SER A 92 8.31 -0.81 -3.32
C SER A 92 9.68 -0.96 -3.98
N GLU A 93 10.52 0.06 -3.89
CA GLU A 93 11.91 0.03 -4.37
C GLU A 93 12.72 -1.05 -3.65
N GLN A 94 12.64 -1.10 -2.32
CA GLN A 94 13.32 -2.12 -1.52
C GLN A 94 12.83 -3.55 -1.79
N LEU A 95 11.58 -3.73 -2.21
CA LEU A 95 11.04 -5.04 -2.65
C LEU A 95 11.45 -5.43 -4.08
N GLY A 96 12.13 -4.55 -4.81
CA GLY A 96 12.54 -4.74 -6.20
C GLY A 96 11.41 -4.55 -7.20
N ALA A 97 10.46 -3.65 -6.93
CA ALA A 97 9.52 -3.19 -7.95
C ALA A 97 10.26 -2.35 -9.01
N ASN A 98 9.83 -2.44 -10.26
CA ASN A 98 10.30 -1.51 -11.29
C ASN A 98 9.72 -0.11 -11.00
N VAL A 99 10.61 0.88 -10.86
CA VAL A 99 10.26 2.29 -10.62
C VAL A 99 9.67 2.86 -11.89
N THR A 100 8.37 3.13 -11.85
CA THR A 100 7.58 3.61 -13.00
C THR A 100 6.77 4.85 -12.62
N TRP A 101 7.27 5.60 -11.65
CA TRP A 101 6.71 6.82 -11.09
C TRP A 101 7.79 7.86 -10.87
#